data_AF-A0A401LNJ2-F1
#
_entry.id   AF-A0A401LNJ2-F1
#
_cell.length_a   1.000
_cell.length_b   1.000
_cell.length_c   1.000
_cell.angle_alpha   90.00
_cell.angle_beta   90.00
_cell.angle_gamma   90.00
#
_symmetry.space_group_name_H-M   'P 1'
#
loop_
_entity.id
_entity.type
_entity.pdbx_description
1 polymer ?
#
loop_
_entity_poly.entity_id
_entity_poly.type
_entity_poly.pdbx_seq_one_letter_code
_entity_poly.pdbx_strand_id
1 'polypeptide(L)' 'MYNDVGNFHEGLAWICSGDSNAYYGFKGLQFGFIDQTGKIIIPMTYDDATSFYNGKALVYQKKCSI' A
#
# COMPACT_ATOMS: atom_id res chain seq x y z
N MET A 1 -3.21 -11.95 -6.56
CA MET A 1 -3.87 -10.92 -7.39
C MET A 1 -3.93 -9.67 -6.53
N TYR A 2 -3.62 -8.49 -7.08
CA TYR A 2 -3.77 -7.23 -6.34
C TYR A 2 -5.25 -6.87 -6.29
N ASN A 3 -5.72 -6.38 -5.15
CA ASN A 3 -7.14 -6.11 -4.95
C ASN A 3 -7.52 -4.68 -5.30
N ASP A 4 -6.59 -3.74 -5.10
CA ASP A 4 -6.75 -2.35 -5.50
C ASP A 4 -5.39 -1.71 -5.83
N VAL A 5 -5.43 -0.68 -6.68
CA VAL A 5 -4.25 0.05 -7.15
C VAL A 5 -4.56 1.55 -7.17
N GLY A 6 -3.70 2.34 -6.54
CA GLY A 6 -3.78 3.78 -6.55
C GLY A 6 -3.41 4.42 -7.89
N ASN A 7 -3.76 5.69 -8.06
CA ASN A 7 -3.26 6.49 -9.18
C ASN A 7 -1.73 6.63 -9.11
N PHE A 8 -1.09 6.63 -10.28
CA PHE A 8 0.33 6.94 -10.37
C PHE A 8 0.56 8.42 -10.03
N HIS A 9 1.39 8.66 -9.02
CA HIS A 9 1.91 9.98 -8.67
C HIS A 9 3.44 9.88 -8.63
N GLU A 10 4.12 10.76 -9.36
CA GLU A 10 5.60 10.79 -9.43
C GLU A 10 6.23 9.47 -9.94
N GLY A 11 5.50 8.72 -10.76
CA GLY A 11 5.96 7.44 -11.30
C GLY A 11 5.80 6.25 -10.35
N LEU A 12 5.17 6.44 -9.20
CA LEU A 12 4.87 5.40 -8.22
C LEU A 12 3.38 5.31 -7.95
N ALA A 13 2.88 4.10 -7.74
CA ALA A 13 1.51 3.85 -7.30
C ALA A 13 1.53 2.92 -6.09
N TRP A 14 0.60 3.15 -5.15
CA TRP A 14 0.39 2.21 -4.06
C TRP A 14 -0.42 1.01 -4.57
N ILE A 15 -0.10 -0.16 -4.04
CA ILE A 15 -0.83 -1.40 -4.27
C ILE A 15 -1.30 -1.96 -2.94
N CYS A 16 -2.48 -2.55 -2.90
CA CYS A 16 -2.92 -3.31 -1.73
C CYS A 16 -3.30 -4.75 -2.07
N SER A 17 -3.00 -5.65 -1.12
CA SER A 17 -3.33 -7.07 -1.20
C SER A 17 -3.87 -7.54 0.14
N GLY A 18 -5.04 -8.18 0.16
CA GLY A 18 -5.66 -8.70 1.38
C GLY A 18 -7.19 -8.64 1.37
N ASP A 19 -7.84 -9.20 2.38
CA ASP A 19 -9.31 -9.31 2.41
C ASP A 19 -9.98 -7.93 2.54
N SER A 20 -10.52 -7.42 1.43
CA SER A 20 -11.29 -6.15 1.38
C SER A 20 -12.69 -6.28 2.00
N ASN A 21 -13.11 -7.48 2.38
CA ASN A 21 -14.40 -7.76 3.03
C ASN A 21 -14.47 -7.32 4.51
N ALA A 22 -13.46 -6.62 5.02
CA ALA A 22 -13.54 -5.95 6.30
C ALA A 22 -14.58 -4.82 6.22
N TYR A 23 -15.80 -5.13 6.66
CA TYR A 23 -16.98 -4.25 6.79
C TYR A 23 -16.72 -2.96 7.60
N TYR A 24 -15.53 -2.85 8.22
CA TYR A 24 -14.96 -1.64 8.83
C TYR A 24 -13.46 -1.58 8.51
N GLY A 25 -13.08 -0.74 7.55
CA GLY A 25 -11.72 -0.18 7.33
C GLY A 25 -10.54 -1.16 7.32
N PHE A 26 -9.96 -1.38 6.13
CA PHE A 26 -8.59 -1.84 5.86
C PHE A 26 -7.98 -2.99 6.71
N LYS A 27 -8.79 -3.74 7.47
CA LYS A 27 -8.28 -4.74 8.42
C LYS A 27 -7.91 -6.02 7.67
N GLY A 28 -6.61 -6.19 7.42
CA GLY A 28 -6.05 -7.32 6.68
C GLY A 28 -5.56 -6.97 5.27
N LEU A 29 -5.61 -5.70 4.88
CA LEU A 29 -4.95 -5.20 3.69
C LEU A 29 -3.49 -4.87 4.00
N GLN A 30 -2.60 -5.34 3.12
CA GLN A 30 -1.19 -4.98 3.14
C GLN A 30 -0.89 -4.06 1.97
N PHE A 31 -0.18 -2.98 2.25
CA PHE A 31 0.13 -1.93 1.29
C PHE A 31 1.61 -1.93 0.94
N GLY A 32 1.89 -1.76 -0.35
CA GLY A 32 3.24 -1.61 -0.91
C GLY A 32 3.21 -0.64 -2.10
N PHE A 33 4.32 -0.51 -2.81
CA PHE A 33 4.40 0.42 -3.94
C PHE A 33 5.09 -0.21 -5.15
N ILE A 34 4.56 0.10 -6.32
CA ILE A 34 5.09 -0.32 -7.61
C ILE A 34 5.53 0.88 -8.44
N ASP A 35 6.47 0.64 -9.35
CA ASP A 35 6.79 1.57 -10.43
C ASP A 35 5.84 1.41 -11.63
N GLN A 36 6.01 2.28 -12.64
CA GLN A 36 5.24 2.23 -13.88
C GLN A 36 5.44 0.95 -14.71
N THR A 37 6.49 0.17 -14.43
CA THR A 37 6.72 -1.13 -15.07
C THR A 37 5.96 -2.26 -14.38
N GLY A 38 5.32 -1.98 -13.24
CA GLY A 38 4.65 -2.97 -12.39
C GLY A 38 5.61 -3.68 -11.44
N LYS A 39 6.86 -3.23 -11.32
CA LYS A 39 7.83 -3.79 -10.38
C LYS A 39 7.57 -3.26 -8.98
N ILE A 40 7.51 -4.15 -8.00
CA ILE A 40 7.43 -3.78 -6.58
C ILE A 40 8.74 -3.11 -6.17
N ILE A 41 8.66 -1.84 -5.80
CA ILE A 41 9.77 -1.04 -5.27
C ILE A 41 9.75 -1.07 -3.74
N ILE A 42 8.56 -1.06 -3.15
CA ILE A 42 8.37 -1.15 -1.70
C ILE A 42 7.46 -2.35 -1.40
N PRO A 43 7.92 -3.32 -0.60
CA PRO A 43 7.16 -4.54 -0.31
C PRO A 43 5.85 -4.24 0.44
N MET A 44 4.87 -5.11 0.25
CA MET A 44 3.56 -5.01 0.91
C MET A 44 3.63 -5.45 2.38
N THR A 45 4.24 -4.63 3.24
CA THR A 45 4.44 -4.94 4.67
C THR A 45 3.77 -3.96 5.61
N TYR A 46 3.06 -2.98 5.06
CA TYR A 46 2.39 -1.92 5.81
C TYR A 46 0.90 -2.22 5.92
N ASP A 47 0.29 -1.84 7.03
CA ASP A 47 -1.15 -2.02 7.27
C ASP A 47 -1.98 -0.92 6.61
N ASP A 48 -1.36 0.23 6.32
CA ASP A 48 -1.96 1.31 5.53
C ASP A 48 -0.86 2.10 4.80
N ALA A 49 -1.19 2.69 3.66
CA ALA A 49 -0.32 3.60 2.93
C ALA A 49 -1.10 4.68 2.18
N THR A 50 -0.57 5.90 2.22
CA THR A 50 -1.08 7.03 1.43
C THR A 50 -0.37 7.12 0.08
N SER A 51 -0.95 7.89 -0.84
CA SER A 51 -0.31 8.18 -2.13
C SER A 51 0.97 9.00 -1.95
N PHE A 52 1.90 8.85 -2.90
CA PHE A 52 3.11 9.64 -2.92
C PHE A 52 2.81 11.13 -3.17
N TYR A 53 3.46 11.98 -2.39
CA TYR A 53 3.43 13.44 -2.54
C TYR A 53 4.81 14.00 -2.19
N ASN A 54 5.43 14.75 -3.11
CA ASN A 54 6.78 15.31 -2.97
C ASN A 54 7.85 14.26 -2.62
N GLY A 55 7.82 13.10 -3.27
CA GLY A 55 8.77 12.00 -3.09
C GLY A 55 8.61 11.22 -1.79
N LYS A 56 7.50 11.42 -1.06
CA LYS A 56 7.24 10.75 0.22
C LYS A 56 5.81 10.20 0.27
N ALA A 57 5.64 9.12 1.00
CA ALA A 57 4.32 8.58 1.34
C ALA A 57 4.28 8.29 2.84
N LEU A 58 3.16 8.59 3.48
CA LEU A 58 2.91 8.17 4.85
C LEU A 58 2.46 6.72 4.84
N VAL A 59 3.06 5.92 5.71
CA VAL A 59 2.73 4.51 5.91
C VAL A 59 2.39 4.27 7.38
N TYR A 60 1.41 3.40 7.60
CA TYR A 60 1.06 2.91 8.91
C TYR A 60 1.51 1.46 9.03
N GLN A 61 2.23 1.14 10.11
CA GLN A 61 2.56 -0.21 10.47
C GLN A 61 2.27 -0.40 11.95
N LYS A 62 1.37 -1.32 12.25
CA LYS A 62 1.06 -1.72 13.60
C LYS A 62 2.21 -2.57 14.10
N LYS A 63 3.13 -1.96 14.86
CA LYS A 63 4.16 -2.72 15.55
C LYS A 63 3.50 -3.63 16.59
N CYS A 64 3.59 -4.93 16.38
CA CYS A 64 3.47 -5.89 17.46
C CYS A 64 4.77 -5.78 18.28
N SER A 65 4.74 -4.97 19.34
CA SER A 65 5.78 -5.02 20.37
C SER A 65 5.51 -6.24 21.23
N ILE A 66 6.42 -7.21 21.17
CA ILE A 66 6.44 -8.44 21.99
C ILE A 66 6.88 -8.07 23.41
#